data_AF-A0A351QSB4-F1
#
_entry.id   AF-A0A351QSB4-F1
#
_cell.length_a   1.000
_cell.length_b   1.000
_cell.length_c   1.000
_cell.angle_alpha   90.00
_cell.angle_beta   90.00
_cell.angle_gamma   90.00
#
_symmetry.space_group_name_H-M   'P 1'
#
loop_
_entity.id
_entity.type
_entity.pdbx_description
1 polymer ?
#
loop_
_entity_poly.entity_id
_entity_poly.type
_entity_poly.pdbx_seq_one_letter_code
_entity_poly.pdbx_strand_id
1 'polypeptide(L)'
;MLNYYDTTKVRVRVPSSPISGDVDVKILNGNGKTIIKTNGYKYLSPPPAPAPVMDKFVRSGTTAVNTVAKGGLIYLLGSGFVPESRFDILNSSGDVIYSDLVPLNYYSALKLRLRFPADIVPGIYNVVIKNPDGQQSNKLSIEVTN
;
A
#
# COMPACT_ATOMS: atom_id res chain seq x y z
N MET A 1 -30.46 20.94 7.70
CA MET A 1 -30.10 22.17 6.97
C MET A 1 -29.24 23.01 7.88
N LEU A 2 -28.12 23.57 7.41
CA LEU A 2 -27.28 24.47 8.21
C LEU A 2 -27.75 25.91 8.02
N ASN A 3 -27.73 26.40 6.79
CA ASN A 3 -28.17 27.75 6.43
C ASN A 3 -29.12 27.68 5.23
N TYR A 4 -30.11 28.56 5.21
CA TYR A 4 -30.90 28.91 4.02
C TYR A 4 -30.42 30.27 3.54
N TYR A 5 -30.09 30.42 2.26
CA TYR A 5 -29.67 31.71 1.70
C TYR A 5 -30.82 32.38 0.95
N ASP A 6 -31.40 31.67 -0.01
CA ASP A 6 -32.51 32.14 -0.84
C ASP A 6 -33.21 30.94 -1.49
N THR A 7 -34.19 31.21 -2.36
CA THR A 7 -35.02 30.18 -3.00
C THR A 7 -34.24 29.24 -3.92
N THR A 8 -32.99 29.56 -4.25
CA THR A 8 -32.12 28.78 -5.14
C THR A 8 -30.93 28.16 -4.41
N LYS A 9 -30.69 28.51 -3.14
CA LYS A 9 -29.46 28.11 -2.44
C LYS A 9 -29.68 27.79 -0.96
N VAL A 10 -29.31 26.56 -0.61
CA VAL A 10 -29.23 26.06 0.77
C VAL A 10 -27.84 25.51 1.07
N ARG A 11 -27.39 25.63 2.31
CA ARG A 11 -26.19 24.97 2.82
C ARG A 11 -26.59 23.79 3.69
N VAL A 12 -26.01 22.64 3.39
CA VAL A 12 -26.15 21.44 4.20
C VAL A 12 -24.77 20.95 4.62
N ARG A 13 -24.72 20.23 5.74
CA ARG A 13 -23.54 19.43 6.11
C ARG A 13 -23.75 18.05 5.54
N VAL A 14 -22.80 17.58 4.74
CA VAL A 14 -22.79 16.19 4.31
C VAL A 14 -22.38 15.33 5.51
N PRO A 15 -23.16 14.32 5.90
CA PRO A 15 -22.76 13.39 6.96
C PRO A 15 -21.62 12.50 6.47
N SER A 16 -20.75 12.05 7.39
CA SER A 16 -19.76 11.03 7.08
C SER A 16 -20.44 9.73 6.65
N SER A 17 -19.91 9.07 5.62
CA SER A 17 -20.38 7.77 5.16
C SER A 17 -19.21 6.78 5.14
N PRO A 18 -19.41 5.52 5.58
CA PRO A 18 -18.42 4.45 5.42
C PRO A 18 -18.44 3.85 4.00
N ILE A 19 -19.44 4.18 3.19
CA ILE A 19 -19.57 3.71 1.81
C ILE A 19 -19.32 4.83 0.81
N SER A 20 -18.60 4.50 -0.26
CA SER A 20 -18.45 5.33 -1.45
C SER A 20 -19.58 5.04 -2.44
N GLY A 21 -19.96 6.04 -3.24
CA GLY A 21 -20.96 5.90 -4.28
C GLY A 21 -21.87 7.11 -4.41
N ASP A 22 -22.68 7.08 -5.46
CA ASP A 22 -23.69 8.10 -5.70
C ASP A 22 -24.88 7.92 -4.74
N VAL A 23 -25.39 9.03 -4.24
CA VAL A 23 -26.58 9.08 -3.38
C VAL A 23 -27.55 10.14 -3.87
N ASP A 24 -28.82 9.85 -3.66
CA ASP A 24 -29.90 10.78 -3.93
C ASP A 24 -29.96 11.87 -2.87
N VAL A 25 -30.19 13.11 -3.30
CA VAL A 25 -30.38 14.24 -2.40
C VAL A 25 -31.87 14.58 -2.35
N LYS A 26 -32.49 14.32 -1.21
CA LYS A 26 -33.89 14.66 -0.93
C LYS A 26 -33.98 15.96 -0.15
N ILE A 27 -34.81 16.89 -0.63
CA ILE A 27 -35.16 18.12 0.09
C ILE A 27 -36.65 18.06 0.40
N LEU A 28 -37.01 18.30 1.68
CA LEU A 28 -38.38 18.46 2.16
C LEU A 28 -38.58 19.94 2.51
N ASN A 29 -39.54 20.59 1.87
CA ASN A 29 -39.95 21.96 2.21
C ASN A 29 -40.96 21.95 3.37
N GLY A 30 -41.10 23.09 4.06
CA GLY A 30 -41.98 23.23 5.23
C GLY A 30 -43.48 23.01 4.95
N ASN A 31 -43.89 23.02 3.68
CA ASN A 31 -45.24 22.68 3.23
C ASN A 31 -45.44 21.18 2.94
N GLY A 32 -44.50 20.33 3.33
CA GLY A 32 -44.58 18.88 3.15
C GLY A 32 -44.17 18.37 1.76
N LYS A 33 -43.85 19.25 0.80
CA LYS A 33 -43.44 18.82 -0.55
C LYS A 33 -41.98 18.37 -0.58
N THR A 34 -41.70 17.30 -1.31
CA THR A 34 -40.35 16.76 -1.49
C THR A 34 -39.88 16.84 -2.94
N ILE A 35 -38.61 17.13 -3.13
CA ILE A 35 -37.90 16.89 -4.40
C ILE A 35 -36.73 15.94 -4.15
N ILE A 36 -36.47 15.06 -5.10
CA ILE A 36 -35.34 14.16 -5.09
C ILE A 36 -34.48 14.49 -6.31
N LYS A 37 -33.20 14.76 -6.06
CA LYS A 37 -32.18 14.80 -7.12
C LYS A 37 -31.44 13.46 -7.09
N THR A 38 -31.72 12.62 -8.09
CA THR A 38 -31.03 11.35 -8.26
C THR A 38 -29.55 11.57 -8.52
N ASN A 39 -28.67 10.80 -7.87
CA ASN A 39 -27.21 10.97 -7.92
C ASN A 39 -26.77 12.43 -7.64
N GLY A 40 -27.45 13.09 -6.69
CA GLY A 40 -27.21 14.49 -6.37
C GLY A 40 -25.91 14.76 -5.61
N TYR A 41 -25.30 13.72 -5.04
CA TYR A 41 -24.01 13.78 -4.35
C TYR A 41 -23.26 12.45 -4.52
N LYS A 42 -21.93 12.48 -4.49
CA LYS A 42 -21.08 11.29 -4.55
C LYS A 42 -20.12 11.25 -3.38
N TYR A 43 -20.19 10.17 -2.60
CA TYR A 43 -19.17 9.84 -1.62
C TYR A 43 -17.96 9.26 -2.33
N LEU A 44 -16.80 9.90 -2.18
CA LEU A 44 -15.54 9.42 -2.73
C LEU A 44 -14.91 8.42 -1.78
N SER A 45 -14.33 7.36 -2.32
CA SER A 45 -13.43 6.50 -1.55
C SER A 45 -12.23 7.31 -1.06
N PRO A 46 -11.66 7.00 0.12
CA PRO A 46 -10.38 7.56 0.52
C PRO A 46 -9.33 7.29 -0.57
N PRO A 47 -8.35 8.19 -0.75
CA PRO A 47 -7.19 7.87 -1.57
C PRO A 47 -6.56 6.55 -1.11
N PRO A 48 -6.07 5.69 -2.03
CA PRO A 48 -5.29 4.53 -1.66
C PRO A 48 -4.12 4.91 -0.75
N ALA A 49 -3.71 4.00 0.14
CA ALA A 49 -2.47 4.17 0.88
C ALA A 49 -1.28 4.35 -0.10
N PRO A 50 -0.17 4.99 0.28
CA PRO A 50 1.02 4.99 -0.55
C PRO A 50 1.61 3.58 -0.72
N ALA A 51 2.22 3.31 -1.87
CA ALA A 51 2.96 2.08 -2.10
C ALA A 51 4.17 1.97 -1.14
N PRO A 52 4.61 0.74 -0.78
CA PRO A 52 5.81 0.57 0.02
C PRO A 52 7.04 1.05 -0.75
N VAL A 53 8.07 1.51 -0.05
CA VAL A 53 9.35 1.93 -0.65
C VAL A 53 10.49 1.21 0.04
N MET A 54 11.42 0.68 -0.74
CA MET A 54 12.66 0.07 -0.25
C MET A 54 13.82 1.06 -0.37
N ASP A 55 14.53 1.26 0.73
CA ASP A 55 15.70 2.15 0.76
C ASP A 55 17.00 1.37 0.59
N LYS A 56 17.26 0.40 1.47
CA LYS A 56 18.53 -0.35 1.51
C LYS A 56 18.42 -1.64 2.30
N PHE A 57 19.27 -2.59 1.94
CA PHE A 57 19.54 -3.75 2.80
C PHE A 57 20.64 -3.45 3.82
N VAL A 58 20.55 -4.05 5.01
CA VAL A 58 21.54 -3.94 6.08
C VAL A 58 21.71 -5.29 6.79
N ARG A 59 22.93 -5.64 7.22
CA ARG A 59 23.16 -6.85 8.07
C ARG A 59 22.86 -6.58 9.54
N SER A 60 23.34 -5.44 10.05
CA SER A 60 23.09 -4.91 11.39
C SER A 60 23.19 -3.38 11.32
N GLY A 61 22.47 -2.68 12.20
CA GLY A 61 22.44 -1.22 12.21
C GLY A 61 21.84 -0.61 10.94
N THR A 62 22.52 0.37 10.34
CA THR A 62 22.02 1.20 9.23
C THR A 62 22.96 1.26 8.02
N THR A 63 24.11 0.59 8.06
CA THR A 63 25.08 0.56 6.96
C THR A 63 24.57 -0.31 5.83
N ALA A 64 24.47 0.29 4.64
CA ALA A 64 24.01 -0.40 3.44
C ALA A 64 24.94 -1.57 3.09
N VAL A 65 24.33 -2.68 2.70
CA VAL A 65 25.00 -3.80 2.04
C VAL A 65 24.19 -4.18 0.82
N ASN A 66 24.81 -4.89 -0.10
CA ASN A 66 24.17 -5.43 -1.30
C ASN A 66 24.51 -6.91 -1.51
N THR A 67 24.95 -7.62 -0.46
CA THR A 67 25.30 -9.04 -0.52
C THR A 67 24.62 -9.85 0.59
N VAL A 68 24.18 -11.06 0.26
CA VAL A 68 23.63 -12.03 1.21
C VAL A 68 24.02 -13.45 0.78
N ALA A 69 24.38 -14.33 1.72
CA ALA A 69 24.54 -15.74 1.38
C ALA A 69 23.19 -16.38 1.06
N LYS A 70 23.15 -17.38 0.18
CA LYS A 70 21.95 -18.22 0.01
C LYS A 70 21.50 -18.79 1.36
N GLY A 71 20.19 -18.85 1.61
CA GLY A 71 19.64 -19.21 2.92
C GLY A 71 19.80 -18.14 4.00
N GLY A 72 20.55 -17.07 3.71
CA GLY A 72 20.98 -16.03 4.63
C GLY A 72 19.86 -15.08 5.03
N LEU A 73 20.14 -14.36 6.12
CA LEU A 73 19.22 -13.38 6.70
C LEU A 73 19.73 -11.97 6.45
N ILE A 74 18.82 -11.08 6.10
CA ILE A 74 19.14 -9.66 5.89
C ILE A 74 17.98 -8.79 6.33
N TYR A 75 18.27 -7.59 6.85
CA TYR A 75 17.23 -6.60 7.10
C TYR A 75 17.03 -5.72 5.88
N LEU A 76 15.78 -5.33 5.65
CA LEU A 76 15.39 -4.36 4.64
C LEU A 76 14.82 -3.13 5.38
N LEU A 77 15.39 -1.97 5.07
CA LEU A 77 14.88 -0.67 5.53
C LEU A 77 14.09 0.01 4.41
N GLY A 78 13.08 0.79 4.80
CA GLY A 78 12.22 1.48 3.87
C GLY A 78 11.05 2.16 4.55
N SER A 79 9.91 2.23 3.85
CA SER A 79 8.66 2.79 4.38
C SER A 79 7.44 2.07 3.81
N GLY A 80 6.29 2.22 4.49
CA GLY A 80 5.01 1.68 4.03
C GLY A 80 4.88 0.16 4.14
N PHE A 81 5.76 -0.52 4.89
CA PHE A 81 5.60 -1.95 5.14
C PHE A 81 4.44 -2.22 6.11
N VAL A 82 3.77 -3.34 5.93
CA VAL A 82 2.70 -3.81 6.81
C VAL A 82 3.01 -5.24 7.27
N PRO A 83 2.38 -5.75 8.35
CA PRO A 83 2.66 -7.09 8.86
C PRO A 83 2.50 -8.20 7.81
N GLU A 84 1.61 -7.99 6.84
CA GLU A 84 1.35 -8.94 5.76
C GLU A 84 2.07 -8.62 4.44
N SER A 85 3.06 -7.72 4.43
CA SER A 85 3.93 -7.53 3.27
C SER A 85 4.58 -8.87 2.86
N ARG A 86 4.70 -9.09 1.54
CA ARG A 86 5.43 -10.21 0.93
C ARG A 86 6.57 -9.67 0.08
N PHE A 87 7.49 -10.54 -0.31
CA PHE A 87 8.55 -10.16 -1.23
C PHE A 87 8.74 -11.18 -2.36
N ASP A 88 9.05 -10.65 -3.53
CA ASP A 88 9.41 -11.41 -4.72
C ASP A 88 10.91 -11.24 -4.99
N ILE A 89 11.52 -12.27 -5.55
CA ILE A 89 12.91 -12.24 -6.04
C ILE A 89 12.88 -12.45 -7.54
N LEU A 90 13.46 -11.50 -8.28
CA LEU A 90 13.48 -11.46 -9.73
C LEU A 90 14.93 -11.59 -10.24
N ASN A 91 15.10 -12.29 -11.36
CA ASN A 91 16.40 -12.35 -12.04
C ASN A 91 16.73 -10.99 -12.71
N SER A 92 17.89 -10.91 -13.38
CA SER A 92 18.33 -9.72 -14.11
C SER A 92 17.44 -9.38 -15.31
N SER A 93 16.79 -10.38 -15.92
CA SER A 93 15.81 -10.21 -17.01
C SER A 93 14.47 -9.67 -16.53
N GLY A 94 14.22 -9.68 -15.20
CA GLY A 94 12.98 -9.24 -14.59
C GLY A 94 11.94 -10.34 -14.41
N ASP A 95 12.29 -11.61 -14.64
CA ASP A 95 11.40 -12.74 -14.37
C ASP A 95 11.37 -13.03 -12.87
N VAL A 96 10.18 -13.28 -12.33
CA VAL A 96 10.00 -13.68 -10.93
C VAL A 96 10.45 -15.13 -10.76
N ILE A 97 11.47 -15.35 -9.94
CA ILE A 97 12.03 -16.67 -9.63
C ILE A 97 11.44 -17.22 -8.33
N TYR A 98 11.20 -16.35 -7.35
CA TYR A 98 10.50 -16.68 -6.12
C TYR A 98 9.43 -15.63 -5.89
N SER A 99 8.21 -16.08 -5.55
CA SER A 99 7.07 -15.19 -5.38
C SER A 99 6.40 -15.37 -4.01
N ASP A 100 5.80 -14.28 -3.54
CA ASP A 100 5.01 -14.19 -2.32
C ASP A 100 5.73 -14.75 -1.08
N LEU A 101 7.06 -14.58 -1.02
CA LEU A 101 7.87 -15.00 0.13
C LEU A 101 7.49 -14.18 1.37
N VAL A 102 7.46 -14.84 2.52
CA VAL A 102 7.10 -14.23 3.80
C VAL A 102 8.37 -13.68 4.48
N PRO A 103 8.43 -12.39 4.83
CA PRO A 103 9.48 -11.88 5.70
C PRO A 103 9.55 -12.70 6.99
N LEU A 104 10.76 -13.04 7.43
CA LEU A 104 10.96 -13.79 8.68
C LEU A 104 10.44 -13.00 9.90
N ASN A 105 10.61 -11.68 9.89
CA ASN A 105 10.06 -10.79 10.92
C ASN A 105 9.59 -9.46 10.31
N TYR A 106 8.44 -8.97 10.80
CA TYR A 106 8.01 -7.59 10.70
C TYR A 106 8.38 -6.86 11.99
N TYR A 107 9.21 -5.82 11.91
CA TYR A 107 9.54 -5.00 13.10
C TYR A 107 8.69 -3.73 13.13
N SER A 108 8.50 -3.09 11.99
CA SER A 108 7.69 -1.88 11.84
C SER A 108 7.44 -1.59 10.36
N ALA A 109 6.68 -0.54 10.08
CA ALA A 109 6.51 -0.02 8.73
C ALA A 109 7.81 0.43 8.05
N LEU A 110 8.93 0.46 8.79
CA LEU A 110 10.24 0.89 8.32
C LEU A 110 11.26 -0.24 8.20
N LYS A 111 10.96 -1.44 8.74
CA LYS A 111 11.96 -2.53 8.84
C LYS A 111 11.35 -3.93 8.78
N LEU A 112 11.87 -4.71 7.84
CA LEU A 112 11.64 -6.14 7.70
C LEU A 112 12.94 -6.93 7.91
N ARG A 113 12.83 -8.21 8.27
CA ARG A 113 13.92 -9.19 8.14
C ARG A 113 13.51 -10.26 7.15
N LEU A 114 14.32 -10.43 6.13
CA LEU A 114 14.10 -11.38 5.04
C LEU A 114 15.01 -12.59 5.22
N ARG A 115 14.56 -13.74 4.72
CA ARG A 115 15.36 -14.94 4.54
C ARG A 115 15.39 -15.29 3.06
N PHE A 116 16.58 -15.36 2.47
CA PHE A 116 16.71 -15.79 1.09
C PHE A 116 16.56 -17.32 1.00
N PRO A 117 16.02 -17.87 -0.10
CA PRO A 117 15.96 -19.31 -0.30
C PRO A 117 17.36 -19.93 -0.23
N ALA A 118 17.48 -21.16 0.26
CA ALA A 118 18.77 -21.84 0.42
C ALA A 118 19.25 -22.53 -0.89
N ASP A 119 18.29 -22.82 -1.76
CA ASP A 119 18.43 -23.43 -3.09
C ASP A 119 18.61 -22.39 -4.21
N ILE A 120 18.52 -21.09 -3.91
CA ILE A 120 18.82 -20.05 -4.87
C ILE A 120 20.27 -20.17 -5.35
N VAL A 121 20.44 -20.11 -6.67
CA VAL A 121 21.75 -20.11 -7.31
C VAL A 121 22.44 -18.77 -7.02
N PRO A 122 23.74 -18.73 -6.68
CA PRO A 122 24.46 -17.47 -6.53
C PRO A 122 24.38 -16.60 -7.79
N GLY A 123 24.20 -15.29 -7.60
CA GLY A 123 24.00 -14.34 -8.70
C GLY A 123 23.36 -13.04 -8.23
N ILE A 124 23.14 -12.11 -9.16
CA ILE A 124 22.53 -10.81 -8.88
C ILE A 124 21.03 -10.89 -9.15
N TYR A 125 20.24 -10.45 -8.17
CA TYR A 125 18.79 -10.46 -8.19
C TYR A 125 18.24 -9.08 -7.84
N ASN A 126 16.97 -8.87 -8.17
CA ASN A 126 16.18 -7.75 -7.68
C ASN A 126 15.13 -8.25 -6.70
N VAL A 127 14.88 -7.49 -5.65
CA VAL A 127 13.78 -7.72 -4.72
C VAL A 127 12.67 -6.71 -4.99
N VAL A 128 11.41 -7.11 -4.77
CA VAL A 128 10.24 -6.23 -4.71
C VAL A 128 9.44 -6.59 -3.47
N ILE A 129 8.90 -5.59 -2.76
CA ILE A 129 7.90 -5.79 -1.70
C ILE A 129 6.51 -5.58 -2.27
N LYS A 130 5.58 -6.45 -1.90
CA LYS A 130 4.16 -6.36 -2.23
C LYS A 130 3.33 -6.29 -0.95
N ASN A 131 2.46 -5.30 -0.85
CA ASN A 131 1.50 -5.19 0.24
C ASN A 131 0.18 -5.93 -0.12
N PRO A 132 -0.66 -6.28 0.87
CA PRO A 132 -1.93 -6.99 0.63
C PRO A 132 -2.94 -6.21 -0.24
N ASP A 133 -2.81 -4.88 -0.28
CA ASP A 133 -3.60 -4.01 -1.16
C ASP A 133 -3.17 -4.09 -2.64
N GLY A 134 -2.17 -4.91 -2.95
CA GLY A 134 -1.65 -5.12 -4.30
C GLY A 134 -0.56 -4.12 -4.72
N GLN A 135 -0.25 -3.11 -3.90
CA GLN A 135 0.80 -2.15 -4.22
C GLN A 135 2.19 -2.77 -4.09
N GLN A 136 3.08 -2.35 -4.98
CA GLN A 136 4.45 -2.84 -5.07
C GLN A 136 5.47 -1.72 -4.85
N SER A 137 6.62 -2.07 -4.30
CA SER A 137 7.74 -1.14 -4.12
C SER A 137 8.56 -0.93 -5.40
N ASN A 138 9.52 -0.01 -5.33
CA ASN A 138 10.68 -0.01 -6.22
C ASN A 138 11.45 -1.34 -6.14
N LYS A 139 12.32 -1.58 -7.12
CA LYS A 139 13.27 -2.71 -7.14
C LYS A 139 14.56 -2.32 -6.41
N LEU A 140 15.12 -3.26 -5.66
CA LEU A 140 16.45 -3.12 -5.05
C LEU A 140 17.32 -4.33 -5.39
N SER A 141 18.51 -4.09 -5.91
CA SER A 141 19.43 -5.14 -6.31
C SER A 141 20.22 -5.71 -5.14
N ILE A 142 20.48 -7.01 -5.19
CA ILE A 142 21.27 -7.74 -4.20
C ILE A 142 22.01 -8.89 -4.88
N GLU A 143 23.27 -9.08 -4.53
CA GLU A 143 24.07 -10.23 -4.90
C GLU A 143 23.89 -11.34 -3.87
N VAL A 144 23.52 -12.52 -4.34
CA VAL A 144 23.45 -13.73 -3.55
C VAL A 144 24.74 -14.51 -3.72
N THR A 145 25.43 -14.76 -2.62
CA THR A 145 26.68 -15.55 -2.57
C THR A 145 26.42 -16.98 -2.12
N ASN A 146 27.46 -17.81 -2.17
CA ASN A 146 27.44 -19.13 -1.52
C ASN A 146 27.24 -19.03 0.00
#